data_AF-X0SL92-F1
#
_entry.id   AF-X0SL92-F1
#
_cell.length_a   1.000
_cell.length_b   1.000
_cell.length_c   1.000
_cell.angle_alpha   90.00
_cell.angle_beta   90.00
_cell.angle_gamma   90.00
#
_symmetry.space_group_name_H-M   'P 1'
#
loop_
_entity.id
_entity.type
_entity.pdbx_description
1 polymer ?
#
loop_
_entity_poly.entity_id
_entity_poly.type
_entity_poly.pdbx_seq_one_letter_code
_entity_poly.pdbx_strand_id
1 'polypeptide(L)' 'MERKEPYASQEEFNKRVIRYQDIPAIELRPGAKSHIISTERLTVSFASAEPNSVGPVHRHEAEQIEIV' A
#
# COMPACT_ATOMS: atom_id res chain seq x y z
N MET A 1 2.32 28.70 -15.28
CA MET A 1 2.26 28.56 -13.81
C MET A 1 3.68 28.31 -13.33
N GLU A 2 4.29 29.28 -12.65
CA GLU A 2 5.53 29.05 -11.92
C GLU A 2 5.22 28.10 -10.75
N ARG A 3 6.06 27.07 -10.55
CA ARG A 3 5.88 26.11 -9.46
C ARG A 3 6.30 26.76 -8.15
N LYS A 4 5.41 26.73 -7.15
CA LYS A 4 5.56 27.39 -5.84
C LYS A 4 6.64 26.76 -4.95
N GLU A 5 6.94 25.47 -5.13
CA GLU A 5 7.86 24.71 -4.30
C GLU A 5 8.99 24.08 -5.14
N PRO A 6 10.24 24.03 -4.62
CA PRO A 6 11.34 23.36 -5.28
C PRO A 6 11.10 21.84 -5.35
N TYR A 7 11.64 21.18 -6.38
CA TYR A 7 11.67 19.72 -6.41
C TYR A 7 12.58 19.17 -5.32
N ALA A 8 12.24 18.00 -4.80
CA ALA A 8 13.14 17.22 -3.95
C ALA A 8 14.44 16.88 -4.70
N SER A 9 15.55 16.86 -3.98
CA SER A 9 16.79 16.26 -4.48
C SER A 9 16.62 14.77 -4.73
N GLN A 10 17.51 14.18 -5.53
CA GLN A 10 17.50 12.74 -5.80
C GLN A 10 17.67 11.92 -4.49
N GLU A 11 18.47 12.42 -3.55
CA GLU A 11 18.68 11.78 -2.25
C GLU A 11 17.41 11.79 -1.40
N GLU A 12 16.73 12.93 -1.28
CA GLU A 12 15.47 13.05 -0.55
C GLU A 12 14.38 12.18 -1.15
N PHE A 13 14.29 12.16 -2.48
CA PHE A 13 13.35 11.30 -3.20
C PHE A 13 13.60 9.83 -2.85
N ASN A 14 14.84 9.36 -3.00
CA ASN A 14 15.20 7.96 -2.74
C ASN A 14 15.00 7.55 -1.27
N LYS A 15 15.12 8.49 -0.32
CA LYS A 15 14.90 8.23 1.11
C LYS A 15 13.42 8.17 1.52
N ARG A 16 12.52 8.80 0.76
CA ARG A 16 11.13 9.05 1.19
C ARG A 16 10.09 8.38 0.29
N VAL A 17 10.43 8.10 -0.97
CA VAL A 17 9.49 7.55 -1.94
C VAL A 17 9.69 6.04 -2.03
N ILE A 18 8.64 5.31 -1.67
CA ILE A 18 8.55 3.86 -1.85
C ILE A 18 7.60 3.61 -3.01
N ARG A 19 8.05 2.81 -4.00
CA ARG A 19 7.17 2.31 -5.05
C ARG A 19 6.63 0.96 -4.60
N TYR A 20 5.30 0.80 -4.58
CA TYR A 20 4.72 -0.44 -4.07
C TYR A 20 5.14 -1.67 -4.91
N GLN A 21 5.43 -1.47 -6.20
CA GLN A 21 5.90 -2.53 -7.11
C GLN A 21 7.27 -3.11 -6.70
N ASP A 22 8.07 -2.35 -5.95
CA ASP A 22 9.38 -2.80 -5.46
C ASP A 22 9.24 -3.65 -4.18
N ILE A 23 8.05 -3.67 -3.57
CA ILE A 23 7.73 -4.49 -2.40
C ILE A 23 7.28 -5.87 -2.88
N PRO A 24 7.72 -6.99 -2.28
CA PRO A 24 7.23 -8.30 -2.68
C PRO A 24 5.73 -8.45 -2.39
N ALA A 25 5.00 -9.02 -3.33
CA ALA A 25 3.62 -9.42 -3.10
C ALA A 25 3.60 -10.68 -2.23
N ILE A 26 2.79 -10.66 -1.17
CA ILE A 26 2.56 -11.83 -0.32
C ILE A 26 1.10 -12.27 -0.42
N GLU A 27 0.86 -13.58 -0.39
CA GLU A 27 -0.50 -14.11 -0.35
C GLU A 27 -1.02 -14.10 1.08
N LEU A 28 -2.03 -13.27 1.35
CA LEU A 28 -2.62 -13.12 2.68
C LEU A 28 -3.74 -14.14 2.93
N ARG A 29 -4.41 -14.53 1.86
CA ARG A 29 -5.43 -15.58 1.82
C ARG A 29 -5.44 -16.16 0.41
N PRO A 30 -5.97 -17.38 0.21
CA PRO A 30 -6.06 -17.99 -1.11
C PRO A 30 -6.68 -17.04 -2.14
N GLY A 31 -5.93 -16.75 -3.20
CA GLY A 31 -6.38 -15.88 -4.30
C GLY A 31 -6.38 -14.39 -3.98
N ALA A 32 -5.75 -13.93 -2.89
CA ALA A 32 -5.52 -12.51 -2.66
C ALA A 32 -4.07 -12.24 -2.27
N LYS A 33 -3.41 -11.42 -3.08
CA LYS A 33 -2.03 -10.99 -2.90
C LYS A 33 -1.97 -9.52 -2.54
N SER A 34 -1.01 -9.13 -1.71
CA SER A 34 -0.84 -7.75 -1.29
C SER A 34 0.62 -7.34 -1.25
N HIS A 35 0.88 -6.12 -1.71
CA HIS A 35 2.10 -5.39 -1.39
C HIS A 35 1.83 -4.55 -0.13
N ILE A 36 2.56 -4.82 0.96
CA ILE A 36 2.29 -4.19 2.25
C ILE A 36 3.43 -3.26 2.62
N ILE A 37 3.08 -2.00 2.91
CA ILE A 37 3.97 -1.02 3.52
C ILE A 37 3.41 -0.67 4.88
N SER A 38 4.18 -0.87 5.94
CA SER A 38 3.79 -0.54 7.31
C SER A 38 4.76 0.45 7.91
N THR A 39 4.19 1.42 8.62
CA THR A 39 4.90 2.43 9.41
C THR A 39 4.39 2.37 10.84
N GLU A 40 4.93 3.21 11.72
CA GLU A 40 4.49 3.26 13.12
C GLU A 40 2.98 3.52 13.29
N ARG A 41 2.36 4.27 12.37
CA ARG A 41 0.98 4.77 12.55
C ARG A 41 0.02 4.44 11.42
N LEU A 42 0.53 3.83 10.34
CA LEU A 42 -0.26 3.52 9.16
C LEU A 42 0.28 2.29 8.47
N THR A 43 -0.64 1.42 8.05
CA THR A 43 -0.37 0.34 7.12
C THR A 43 -1.16 0.58 5.84
N VAL A 44 -0.48 0.48 4.70
CA VAL A 44 -1.07 0.55 3.37
C VAL A 44 -0.89 -0.80 2.70
N SER A 45 -1.98 -1.35 2.16
CA SER A 45 -1.99 -2.60 1.41
C SER A 45 -2.49 -2.35 -0.01
N PHE A 46 -1.66 -2.65 -1.00
CA PHE A 46 -2.09 -2.68 -2.40
C PHE A 46 -2.46 -4.12 -2.73
N ALA A 47 -3.76 -4.41 -2.70
CA ALA A 47 -4.28 -5.76 -2.87
C ALA A 47 -4.70 -6.05 -4.31
N SER A 48 -4.46 -7.28 -4.75
CA SER A 48 -5.04 -7.87 -5.96
C SER A 48 -5.76 -9.15 -5.57
N ALA A 49 -7.02 -9.25 -5.98
CA ALA A 49 -7.89 -10.38 -5.68
C ALA A 49 -8.25 -11.11 -6.99
N GLU A 50 -8.06 -12.41 -7.00
CA GLU A 50 -8.52 -13.28 -8.08
C GLU A 50 -10.06 -13.28 -8.14
N PRO A 51 -10.65 -13.49 -9.33
CA PRO A 51 -12.09 -13.59 -9.49
C PRO A 51 -12.70 -14.61 -8.52
N ASN A 52 -13.81 -14.22 -7.88
CA ASN A 52 -14.54 -15.03 -6.89
C ASN A 52 -13.76 -15.37 -5.61
N SER A 53 -12.59 -14.77 -5.36
CA SER A 53 -11.91 -14.95 -4.08
C SER A 53 -12.70 -14.27 -2.96
N VAL A 54 -12.90 -14.96 -1.84
CA VAL A 54 -13.69 -14.47 -0.71
C VAL A 54 -12.81 -14.29 0.53
N GLY A 55 -12.97 -13.16 1.22
CA GLY A 55 -12.42 -12.94 2.56
C GLY A 55 -13.45 -13.34 3.62
N PRO A 56 -13.05 -14.01 4.72
CA PRO A 56 -13.97 -14.26 5.82
C PRO A 56 -14.41 -12.94 6.45
N VAL A 57 -15.65 -12.89 6.93
CA VAL A 57 -16.16 -11.75 7.69
C VAL A 57 -15.32 -11.60 8.98
N HIS A 58 -14.81 -10.41 9.22
CA HIS A 58 -13.99 -10.10 10.39
C HIS A 58 -14.22 -8.66 10.85
N ARG A 59 -13.59 -8.31 11.98
CA ARG A 59 -13.59 -6.95 12.53
C ARG A 59 -12.16 -6.41 12.54
N HIS A 60 -12.04 -5.11 12.37
CA HIS A 60 -10.77 -4.42 12.58
C HIS A 60 -10.77 -3.71 13.93
N GLU A 61 -9.66 -3.76 14.64
CA GLU A 61 -9.46 -2.99 15.87
C GLU A 61 -9.22 -1.50 15.55
N ALA A 62 -8.49 -1.23 14.47
CA ALA A 62 -8.28 0.11 13.91
C ALA A 62 -9.16 0.32 12.68
N GLU A 63 -9.48 1.57 12.35
CA GLU A 63 -10.25 1.88 11.15
C GLU A 63 -9.51 1.48 9.87
N GLN A 64 -10.26 0.95 8.89
CA GLN A 64 -9.76 0.65 7.55
C GLN A 64 -10.54 1.47 6.52
N ILE A 65 -9.81 2.08 5.58
CA ILE A 65 -10.38 2.68 4.38
C ILE A 65 -10.00 1.78 3.21
N GLU A 66 -10.99 1.32 2.47
CA GLU A 66 -10.81 0.53 1.25
C GLU A 66 -11.19 1.38 0.04
N ILE A 67 -10.35 1.35 -0.99
CA ILE A 67 -10.54 2.05 -2.26
C ILE A 67 -10.45 1.01 -3.37
N VAL A 68 -11.50 0.90 -4.19
CA VAL A 68 -11.62 -0.05 -5.31
C VAL A 68 -11.45 0.68 -6.63
#